data_AF-A0A852V881-F1
#
_entry.id   AF-A0A852V881-F1
#
_cell.length_a   1.000
_cell.length_b   1.000
_cell.length_c   1.000
_cell.angle_alpha   90.00
_cell.angle_beta   90.00
_cell.angle_gamma   90.00
#
_symmetry.space_group_name_H-M   'P 1'
#
loop_
_entity.id
_entity.type
_entity.pdbx_description
1 polymer ?
#
loop_
_entity_poly.entity_id
_entity_poly.type
_entity_poly.pdbx_seq_one_letter_code
_entity_poly.pdbx_strand_id
1 'polypeptide(L)'
;MTDLESVDLELLAGFAAKIDPFMQGVLVSGDVEQIRGFVLEAAWNCTERPYFEHLWGVGGLYRVWMGIDDIFDGWPVDHGADADALAMREFRLAAQEWLDMPRTETGFRHYVHRWERRVAEDTWPAPGGAN
;
A
#
# COMPACT_ATOMS: atom_id res chain seq x y z
N MET A 1 -21.48 -8.11 -17.39
CA MET A 1 -20.82 -6.94 -16.78
C MET A 1 -21.37 -6.84 -15.38
N THR A 2 -20.57 -7.21 -14.37
CA THR A 2 -20.85 -6.86 -12.99
C THR A 2 -20.71 -5.36 -12.86
N ASP A 3 -21.76 -4.66 -12.45
CA ASP A 3 -21.65 -3.25 -12.07
C ASP A 3 -20.59 -3.17 -10.96
N LEU A 4 -19.48 -2.48 -11.22
CA LEU A 4 -18.45 -2.24 -10.23
C LEU A 4 -19.09 -1.38 -9.12
N GLU A 5 -19.12 -1.88 -7.89
CA GLU A 5 -19.64 -1.15 -6.72
C GLU A 5 -19.00 0.24 -6.63
N SER A 6 -19.78 1.31 -6.76
CA SER A 6 -19.28 2.69 -6.73
C SER A 6 -18.46 2.95 -5.47
N VAL A 7 -17.37 3.71 -5.59
CA VAL A 7 -16.56 4.09 -4.43
C VAL A 7 -17.23 5.25 -3.72
N ASP A 8 -17.55 5.07 -2.44
CA ASP A 8 -18.03 6.16 -1.59
C ASP A 8 -16.90 7.18 -1.37
N LEU A 9 -17.06 8.38 -1.95
CA LEU A 9 -16.04 9.42 -1.94
C LEU A 9 -15.91 10.12 -0.59
N GLU A 10 -16.99 10.19 0.21
CA GLU A 10 -16.91 10.76 1.56
C GLU A 10 -16.14 9.80 2.47
N LEU A 11 -16.45 8.51 2.34
CA LEU A 11 -15.74 7.47 3.08
C LEU A 11 -14.27 7.36 2.64
N LEU A 12 -13.99 7.51 1.34
CA LEU A 12 -12.61 7.59 0.82
C LEU A 12 -11.86 8.80 1.38
N ALA A 13 -12.50 9.98 1.45
CA ALA A 13 -11.85 11.16 2.01
C ALA A 13 -11.51 10.98 3.49
N GLY A 14 -12.42 10.39 4.27
CA GLY A 14 -12.18 10.06 5.68
C GLY A 14 -11.07 9.03 5.86
N PHE A 15 -11.06 8.00 5.01
CA PHE A 15 -10.00 7.00 5.00
C PHE A 15 -8.64 7.63 4.65
N ALA A 16 -8.58 8.44 3.59
CA ALA A 16 -7.35 9.12 3.18
C ALA A 16 -6.81 10.04 4.27
N ALA A 17 -7.66 10.82 4.94
CA ALA A 17 -7.24 11.66 6.05
C ALA A 17 -6.60 10.86 7.21
N LYS A 18 -7.00 9.58 7.37
CA LYS A 18 -6.42 8.68 8.37
C LYS A 18 -5.09 8.07 7.91
N ILE A 19 -4.97 7.76 6.61
CA ILE A 19 -3.79 7.10 6.04
C ILE A 19 -2.66 8.07 5.68
N ASP A 20 -2.99 9.28 5.20
CA ASP A 20 -2.02 10.25 4.69
C ASP A 20 -0.89 10.57 5.69
N PRO A 21 -1.12 10.74 7.02
CA PRO A 21 -0.04 10.97 7.98
C PRO A 21 0.96 9.80 8.05
N PHE A 22 0.51 8.56 7.93
CA PHE A 22 1.39 7.39 7.93
C PHE A 22 2.22 7.34 6.65
N MET A 23 1.62 7.62 5.49
CA MET A 23 2.33 7.65 4.21
C MET A 23 3.37 8.78 4.17
N GLN A 24 3.05 9.94 4.74
CA GLN A 24 4.03 11.00 4.95
C GLN A 24 5.16 10.54 5.88
N GLY A 25 4.84 9.85 6.97
CA GLY A 25 5.81 9.24 7.88
C GLY A 25 6.78 8.28 7.17
N VAL A 26 6.27 7.43 6.28
CA VAL A 26 7.07 6.52 5.45
C VAL A 26 8.07 7.28 4.58
N LEU A 27 7.65 8.40 3.96
CA LEU A 27 8.52 9.17 3.08
C LEU A 27 9.62 9.93 3.81
N VAL A 28 9.37 10.41 5.03
CA VAL A 28 10.33 11.22 5.78
C VAL A 28 11.24 10.41 6.70
N SER A 29 10.83 9.19 7.06
CA SER A 29 11.64 8.32 7.92
C SER A 29 12.85 7.74 7.18
N GLY A 30 13.99 7.72 7.88
CA GLY A 30 15.19 7.00 7.46
C GLY A 30 15.36 5.63 8.12
N ASP A 31 14.51 5.29 9.09
CA ASP A 31 14.60 4.07 9.89
C ASP A 31 13.63 2.99 9.40
N VAL A 32 14.13 1.77 9.21
CA VAL A 32 13.39 0.62 8.66
C VAL A 32 12.21 0.24 9.55
N GLU A 33 12.46 0.08 10.86
CA GLU A 33 11.45 -0.33 11.82
C GLU A 33 10.34 0.72 11.94
N GLN A 34 10.70 1.99 11.90
CA GLN A 34 9.73 3.08 11.90
C GLN A 34 8.88 3.09 10.62
N ILE A 35 9.48 2.88 9.44
CA ILE A 35 8.74 2.75 8.17
C ILE A 35 7.77 1.56 8.24
N ARG A 36 8.26 0.39 8.68
CA ARG A 36 7.45 -0.81 8.86
C ARG A 36 6.26 -0.53 9.78
N GLY A 37 6.52 0.11 10.93
CA GLY A 37 5.48 0.51 11.87
C GLY A 37 4.41 1.41 11.26
N PHE A 38 4.78 2.43 10.48
CA PHE A 38 3.80 3.28 9.80
C PHE A 38 2.92 2.51 8.81
N VAL A 39 3.51 1.58 8.05
CA VAL A 39 2.76 0.81 7.07
C VAL A 39 1.85 -0.22 7.75
N LEU A 40 2.31 -0.88 8.82
CA LEU A 40 1.47 -1.76 9.63
C LEU A 40 0.28 -1.00 10.22
N GLU A 41 0.50 0.19 10.77
CA GLU A 41 -0.60 1.05 11.24
C GLU A 41 -1.56 1.38 10.09
N ALA A 42 -1.06 1.81 8.93
CA ALA A 42 -1.89 2.07 7.76
C ALA A 42 -2.70 0.83 7.33
N ALA A 43 -2.11 -0.36 7.33
CA ALA A 43 -2.78 -1.61 7.01
C ALA A 43 -3.86 -1.94 8.04
N TRP A 44 -3.61 -1.79 9.33
CA TRP A 44 -4.61 -2.05 10.37
C TRP A 44 -5.83 -1.15 10.21
N ASN A 45 -5.64 0.10 9.80
CA ASN A 45 -6.73 1.03 9.50
C ASN A 45 -7.65 0.54 8.37
N CYS A 46 -7.16 -0.29 7.44
CA CYS A 46 -8.01 -0.94 6.43
C CYS A 46 -9.03 -1.91 7.03
N THR A 47 -8.79 -2.44 8.22
CA THR A 47 -9.67 -3.43 8.88
C THR A 47 -10.78 -2.77 9.70
N GLU A 48 -10.71 -1.45 9.88
CA GLU A 48 -11.68 -0.73 10.69
C GLU A 48 -13.02 -0.50 9.97
N ARG A 49 -14.10 -0.50 10.74
CA ARG A 49 -15.40 -0.01 10.28
C ARG A 49 -15.39 1.53 10.24
N PRO A 50 -16.03 2.17 9.25
CA PRO A 50 -16.82 1.55 8.18
C PRO A 50 -16.00 1.13 6.95
N TYR A 51 -14.71 1.45 6.90
CA TYR A 51 -13.88 1.31 5.69
C TYR A 51 -13.83 -0.12 5.15
N PHE A 52 -13.57 -1.10 6.02
CA PHE A 52 -13.47 -2.50 5.60
C PHE A 52 -14.77 -3.03 4.97
N GLU A 53 -15.92 -2.55 5.44
CA GLU A 53 -17.24 -3.06 5.05
C GLU A 53 -17.85 -2.30 3.88
N HIS A 54 -17.48 -1.03 3.70
CA HIS A 54 -18.21 -0.12 2.82
C HIS A 54 -17.33 0.62 1.81
N LEU A 55 -16.00 0.58 1.96
CA LEU A 55 -15.09 1.16 0.98
C LEU A 55 -14.48 0.05 0.12
N TRP A 56 -14.98 -0.05 -1.11
CA TRP A 56 -14.47 -0.99 -2.10
C TRP A 56 -12.93 -0.92 -2.21
N GLY A 57 -12.24 -2.06 -2.32
CA GLY A 57 -10.79 -2.08 -2.54
C GLY A 57 -9.92 -1.91 -1.27
N VAL A 58 -10.47 -1.53 -0.12
CA VAL A 58 -9.71 -1.40 1.14
C VAL A 58 -9.12 -2.74 1.61
N GLY A 59 -9.86 -3.84 1.46
CA GLY A 59 -9.30 -5.17 1.70
C GLY A 59 -8.14 -5.53 0.76
N GLY A 60 -8.15 -5.01 -0.47
CA GLY A 60 -7.03 -5.11 -1.41
C GLY A 60 -5.81 -4.33 -0.93
N LEU A 61 -6.00 -3.12 -0.43
CA LEU A 61 -4.93 -2.30 0.15
C LEU A 61 -4.26 -2.99 1.34
N TYR A 62 -5.05 -3.55 2.25
CA TYR A 62 -4.53 -4.34 3.36
C TYR A 62 -3.57 -5.43 2.84
N ARG A 63 -4.01 -6.22 1.86
CA ARG A 63 -3.19 -7.29 1.28
C ARG A 63 -1.96 -6.77 0.56
N VAL A 64 -2.06 -5.64 -0.15
CA VAL A 64 -0.92 -5.02 -0.82
C VAL A 64 0.16 -4.63 0.17
N TRP A 65 -0.21 -3.90 1.22
CA TRP A 65 0.77 -3.40 2.19
C TRP A 65 1.35 -4.52 3.03
N MET A 66 0.54 -5.52 3.43
CA MET A 66 1.06 -6.73 4.07
C MET A 66 1.94 -7.56 3.12
N GLY A 67 1.64 -7.62 1.83
CA GLY A 67 2.48 -8.32 0.86
C GLY A 67 3.85 -7.66 0.65
N ILE A 68 3.95 -6.33 0.84
CA ILE A 68 5.25 -5.65 0.88
C ILE A 68 5.95 -5.90 2.24
N ASP A 69 5.20 -5.98 3.34
CA ASP A 69 5.73 -6.32 4.67
C ASP A 69 6.34 -7.72 4.71
N ASP A 70 5.69 -8.69 4.03
CA ASP A 70 6.14 -10.07 3.93
C ASP A 70 7.56 -10.20 3.32
N ILE A 71 8.05 -9.20 2.58
CA ILE A 71 9.43 -9.13 2.07
C ILE A 71 10.44 -9.17 3.24
N PHE A 72 10.14 -8.51 4.36
CA PHE A 72 11.01 -8.54 5.55
C PHE A 72 11.11 -9.94 6.16
N ASP A 73 10.01 -10.69 6.11
CA ASP A 73 9.90 -12.00 6.74
C ASP A 73 10.29 -13.14 5.78
N GLY A 74 10.72 -12.81 4.56
CA GLY A 74 11.18 -13.76 3.54
C GLY A 74 10.06 -14.60 2.91
N TRP A 75 8.82 -14.08 2.91
CA TRP A 75 7.65 -14.75 2.35
C TRP A 75 7.10 -14.00 1.13
N PRO A 76 6.67 -14.69 0.05
CA PRO A 76 6.93 -16.10 -0.24
C PRO A 76 8.37 -16.38 -0.71
N VAL A 77 9.16 -15.33 -0.95
CA VAL A 77 10.54 -15.38 -1.46
C VAL A 77 11.49 -14.73 -0.47
N ASP A 78 12.58 -15.42 -0.14
CA ASP A 78 13.67 -14.86 0.66
C ASP A 78 14.57 -13.98 -0.23
N HIS A 79 14.51 -12.67 0.00
CA HIS A 79 15.32 -11.67 -0.69
C HIS A 79 16.71 -11.46 -0.05
N GLY A 80 17.04 -12.23 0.99
CA GLY A 80 18.33 -12.24 1.64
C GLY A 80 18.72 -10.88 2.21
N ALA A 81 20.00 -10.52 2.09
CA ALA A 81 20.56 -9.30 2.68
C ALA A 81 19.95 -7.99 2.13
N ASP A 82 19.26 -8.05 0.99
CA ASP A 82 18.67 -6.88 0.34
C ASP A 82 17.17 -6.68 0.68
N ALA A 83 16.57 -7.57 1.49
CA ALA A 83 15.15 -7.54 1.84
C ALA A 83 14.71 -6.17 2.39
N ASP A 84 15.46 -5.61 3.35
CA ASP A 84 15.12 -4.32 3.96
C ASP A 84 15.14 -3.17 2.94
N ALA A 85 16.19 -3.13 2.11
CA ALA A 85 16.33 -2.10 1.08
C ALA A 85 15.21 -2.21 0.04
N LEU A 86 14.84 -3.43 -0.32
CA LEU A 86 13.75 -3.72 -1.23
C LEU A 86 12.40 -3.28 -0.66
N ALA A 87 12.05 -3.75 0.54
CA ALA A 87 10.79 -3.42 1.22
C ALA A 87 10.66 -1.91 1.42
N MET A 88 11.72 -1.24 1.90
CA MET A 88 11.73 0.22 2.05
C MET A 88 11.49 0.97 0.74
N ARG A 89 12.07 0.49 -0.37
CA ARG A 89 11.86 1.10 -1.69
C ARG A 89 10.40 0.98 -2.10
N GLU A 90 9.82 -0.21 -1.98
CA GLU A 90 8.43 -0.46 -2.39
C GLU A 90 7.44 0.28 -1.48
N PHE A 91 7.69 0.37 -0.18
CA PHE A 91 6.86 1.17 0.72
C PHE A 91 6.92 2.66 0.38
N ARG A 92 8.10 3.22 0.11
CA ARG A 92 8.21 4.62 -0.32
C ARG A 92 7.52 4.87 -1.65
N LEU A 93 7.63 3.94 -2.60
CA LEU A 93 6.92 4.03 -3.87
C LEU A 93 5.40 4.00 -3.67
N ALA A 94 4.90 3.06 -2.86
CA ALA A 94 3.47 2.97 -2.52
C ALA A 94 2.96 4.23 -1.81
N ALA A 95 3.72 4.73 -0.84
CA ALA A 95 3.38 5.95 -0.10
C ALA A 95 3.35 7.19 -1.01
N GLN A 96 4.33 7.34 -1.90
CA GLN A 96 4.37 8.45 -2.85
C GLN A 96 3.20 8.36 -3.83
N GLU A 97 2.97 7.19 -4.45
CA GLU A 97 1.84 6.99 -5.37
C GLU A 97 0.49 7.19 -4.66
N TRP A 98 0.37 6.79 -3.40
CA TRP A 98 -0.83 7.04 -2.58
C TRP A 98 -1.06 8.54 -2.41
N LEU A 99 -0.04 9.31 -2.05
CA LEU A 99 -0.17 10.75 -1.80
C LEU A 99 -0.42 11.54 -3.09
N ASP A 100 0.14 11.11 -4.21
CA ASP A 100 -0.03 11.76 -5.52
C ASP A 100 -1.33 11.36 -6.23
N MET A 101 -1.94 10.24 -5.84
CA MET A 101 -3.16 9.73 -6.47
C MET A 101 -4.31 10.76 -6.36
N PRO A 102 -5.00 11.08 -7.48
CA PRO A 102 -6.23 11.86 -7.43
C PRO A 102 -7.26 11.20 -6.51
N ARG A 103 -7.85 11.96 -5.57
CA ARG A 103 -8.90 11.51 -4.63
C ARG A 103 -10.26 11.36 -5.33
N THR A 104 -10.29 10.57 -6.38
CA THR A 104 -11.46 10.22 -7.18
C THR A 104 -11.65 8.70 -7.19
N GLU A 105 -12.85 8.23 -7.52
CA GLU A 105 -13.12 6.80 -7.66
C GLU A 105 -12.14 6.14 -8.63
N THR A 106 -11.94 6.73 -9.81
CA THR A 106 -11.02 6.19 -10.82
C THR A 106 -9.58 6.18 -10.33
N GLY A 107 -9.13 7.23 -9.63
CA GLY A 107 -7.79 7.28 -9.05
C GLY A 107 -7.57 6.14 -8.06
N PHE A 108 -8.51 5.98 -7.13
CA PHE A 108 -8.46 4.93 -6.10
C PHE A 108 -8.46 3.53 -6.69
N ARG A 109 -9.37 3.24 -7.62
CA ARG A 109 -9.40 1.95 -8.33
C ARG A 109 -8.10 1.66 -9.04
N HIS A 110 -7.56 2.65 -9.74
CA HIS A 110 -6.32 2.48 -10.49
C HIS A 110 -5.15 2.18 -9.57
N TYR A 111 -5.03 2.89 -8.45
CA TYR A 111 -4.00 2.63 -7.44
C TYR A 111 -4.11 1.19 -6.89
N VAL A 112 -5.29 0.79 -6.39
CA VAL A 112 -5.51 -0.55 -5.82
C VAL A 112 -5.15 -1.64 -6.83
N HIS A 113 -5.69 -1.56 -8.05
CA HIS A 113 -5.45 -2.59 -9.07
C HIS A 113 -3.99 -2.65 -9.52
N ARG A 114 -3.32 -1.50 -9.67
CA ARG A 114 -1.91 -1.44 -10.04
C ARG A 114 -1.05 -2.19 -9.02
N TRP A 115 -1.29 -1.95 -7.74
CA TRP A 115 -0.52 -2.56 -6.66
C TRP A 115 -0.88 -4.02 -6.40
N GLU A 116 -2.16 -4.39 -6.47
CA GLU A 116 -2.56 -5.81 -6.39
C GLU A 116 -1.88 -6.63 -7.50
N ARG A 117 -1.83 -6.10 -8.73
CA ARG A 117 -1.12 -6.75 -9.83
C ARG A 117 0.39 -6.82 -9.55
N ARG A 118 1.00 -5.71 -9.10
CA ARG A 118 2.44 -5.64 -8.84
C ARG A 118 2.89 -6.67 -7.81
N VAL A 119 2.16 -6.78 -6.69
CA VAL A 119 2.40 -7.77 -5.62
C VAL A 119 2.17 -9.20 -6.13
N ALA A 120 1.06 -9.45 -6.84
CA ALA A 120 0.73 -10.79 -7.33
C ALA A 120 1.73 -11.33 -8.37
N GLU A 121 2.29 -10.45 -9.20
CA GLU A 121 3.28 -10.83 -10.21
C GLU A 121 4.71 -10.92 -9.61
N ASP A 122 4.90 -10.58 -8.34
CA ASP A 122 6.22 -10.53 -7.67
C ASP A 122 7.24 -9.70 -8.49
N THR A 123 6.75 -8.63 -9.14
CA THR A 123 7.53 -7.83 -10.10
C THR A 123 8.50 -6.86 -9.44
N TRP A 124 9.06 -7.26 -8.31
CA TRP A 124 10.06 -6.51 -7.58
C TRP A 124 11.34 -6.46 -8.42
N PRO A 125 11.74 -5.29 -8.97
CA PRO A 125 13.03 -5.23 -9.65
C PRO A 125 14.13 -5.53 -8.63
N ALA A 126 15.11 -6.33 -9.07
CA ALA A 126 16.32 -6.59 -8.31
C ALA A 126 16.98 -5.26 -7.88
N PRO A 127 17.64 -5.20 -6.72
CA PRO A 127 18.36 -4.00 -6.29
C PRO A 127 19.32 -3.54 -7.39
N GLY A 128 19.11 -2.33 -7.92
CA GLY A 128 19.94 -1.74 -8.99
C GLY A 128 19.40 -1.84 -10.42
N GLY A 129 18.22 -2.44 -10.65
CA GLY A 129 17.54 -2.42 -11.93
C GLY A 129 16.81 -1.09 -12.17
N ALA A 130 17.47 -0.15 -12.85
CA ALA A 130 16.79 1.00 -13.44
C ALA A 130 15.83 0.51 -14.54
N ASN A 131 14.57 0.93 -14.48
CA ASN A 131 13.70 1.15 -15.64
C ASN A 131 12.85 2.38 -15.37
#